data_AF-A0A920NPV1-F1
#
_entry.id   AF-A0A920NPV1-F1
#
_cell.length_a   1.000
_cell.length_b   1.000
_cell.length_c   1.000
_cell.angle_alpha   90.00
_cell.angle_beta   90.00
_cell.angle_gamma   90.00
#
_symmetry.space_group_name_H-M   'P 1'
#
loop_
_entity.id
_entity.type
_entity.pdbx_description
1 polymer ?
#
loop_
_entity_poly.entity_id
_entity_poly.type
_entity_poly.pdbx_seq_one_letter_code
_entity_poly.pdbx_strand_id
1 'polypeptide(L)'
;MPVIWQVPDNKIPDRWPLVPDKVRHVGDSVAAVVAEDPYIATDALELIEVDYEVLEATVGAKATTEDGKPLVHDEIENNISFKWGLGDREACDKAFEEADHVVKLDLINQRMIANAMEPGPVLPNGLLPRGYDSLDHQSKSAHYPFWS
;
A
#
# COMPACT_ATOMS: atom_id res chain seq x y z
N MET A 1 10.47 -5.35 2.55
CA MET A 1 10.78 -6.79 2.66
C MET A 1 10.73 -7.39 1.27
N PRO A 2 11.65 -8.29 0.88
CA PRO A 2 11.52 -9.01 -0.37
C PRO A 2 10.17 -9.74 -0.38
N VAL A 3 9.46 -9.65 -1.50
CA VAL A 3 8.04 -10.06 -1.70
C VAL A 3 7.84 -11.59 -1.61
N ILE A 4 8.86 -12.34 -1.23
CA ILE A 4 8.90 -13.81 -1.31
C ILE A 4 8.57 -14.52 0.01
N TRP A 5 8.60 -13.84 1.15
CA TRP A 5 8.37 -14.48 2.45
C TRP A 5 7.07 -14.01 3.08
N GLN A 6 6.05 -14.88 3.05
CA GLN A 6 4.82 -14.66 3.80
C GLN A 6 5.05 -15.01 5.27
N VAL A 7 4.87 -14.02 6.13
CA VAL A 7 4.89 -14.22 7.58
C VAL A 7 3.64 -15.01 7.99
N PRO A 8 3.74 -15.96 8.93
CA PRO A 8 2.55 -16.54 9.57
C PRO A 8 1.61 -15.44 10.08
N ASP A 9 0.30 -15.62 9.90
CA ASP A 9 -0.77 -14.69 10.30
C ASP A 9 -0.78 -13.32 9.61
N ASN A 10 -0.11 -13.18 8.46
CA ASN A 10 -0.16 -11.96 7.68
C ASN A 10 -1.58 -11.67 7.13
N LYS A 11 -2.20 -10.59 7.60
CA LYS A 11 -3.50 -10.11 7.12
C LYS A 11 -3.27 -9.22 5.90
N ILE A 12 -3.68 -9.73 4.74
CA ILE A 12 -3.57 -9.04 3.44
C ILE A 12 -4.97 -8.58 3.05
N PRO A 13 -5.26 -7.27 3.11
CA PRO A 13 -6.52 -6.75 2.61
C PRO A 13 -6.54 -6.71 1.09
N ASP A 14 -7.74 -6.73 0.52
CA ASP A 14 -7.93 -6.61 -0.93
C ASP A 14 -7.41 -5.27 -1.45
N ARG A 15 -6.80 -5.31 -2.64
CA ARG A 15 -6.31 -4.12 -3.35
C ARG A 15 -6.99 -4.02 -4.70
N TRP A 16 -8.11 -3.32 -4.72
CA TRP A 16 -8.87 -3.09 -5.93
C TRP A 16 -8.21 -2.00 -6.81
N PRO A 17 -8.18 -2.17 -8.14
CA PRO A 17 -7.70 -1.12 -9.05
C PRO A 17 -8.52 0.17 -8.97
N LEU A 18 -9.82 0.03 -8.73
CA LEU A 18 -10.75 1.11 -8.39
C LEU A 18 -11.47 0.73 -7.10
N VAL A 19 -11.49 1.63 -6.14
CA VAL A 19 -12.05 1.36 -4.81
C VAL A 19 -13.57 1.29 -4.90
N PRO A 20 -14.21 0.20 -4.41
CA PRO A 20 -15.66 0.03 -4.53
C PRO A 20 -16.43 0.87 -3.50
N ASP A 21 -16.02 0.81 -2.22
CA ASP A 21 -16.87 1.31 -1.12
C ASP A 21 -16.20 2.39 -0.25
N LYS A 22 -14.92 2.24 0.09
CA LYS A 22 -14.24 3.08 1.09
C LYS A 22 -12.84 3.50 0.65
N VAL A 23 -12.66 4.79 0.41
CA VAL A 23 -11.34 5.41 0.24
C VAL A 23 -10.62 5.44 1.58
N ARG A 24 -9.37 4.95 1.60
CA ARG A 24 -8.55 4.75 2.79
C ARG A 24 -7.39 5.74 2.87
N HIS A 25 -6.98 6.33 1.75
CA HIS A 25 -6.02 7.43 1.74
C HIS A 25 -6.23 8.40 0.57
N VAL A 26 -5.65 9.59 0.69
CA VAL A 26 -5.59 10.56 -0.42
C VAL A 26 -4.81 9.92 -1.58
N GLY A 27 -5.43 9.87 -2.75
CA GLY A 27 -4.86 9.26 -3.96
C GLY A 27 -5.36 7.85 -4.27
N ASP A 28 -6.29 7.28 -3.49
CA ASP A 28 -7.02 6.09 -3.93
C ASP A 28 -7.85 6.40 -5.19
N SER A 29 -7.78 5.50 -6.17
CA SER A 29 -8.50 5.63 -7.43
C SER A 29 -9.98 5.26 -7.24
N VAL A 30 -10.89 6.18 -7.55
CA VAL A 30 -12.34 5.96 -7.44
C VAL A 30 -13.04 5.75 -8.79
N ALA A 31 -12.49 6.34 -9.86
CA ALA A 31 -13.01 6.23 -11.21
C ALA A 31 -11.86 6.31 -12.22
N ALA A 32 -12.12 5.83 -13.43
CA ALA A 32 -11.21 5.95 -14.57
C ALA A 32 -11.98 6.40 -15.81
N VAL A 33 -11.36 7.23 -16.64
CA VAL A 33 -11.89 7.70 -17.91
C VAL A 33 -11.01 7.18 -19.04
N VAL A 34 -11.65 6.70 -20.10
CA VAL A 34 -10.98 6.30 -21.34
C VAL A 34 -11.53 7.17 -22.47
N ALA A 35 -10.63 7.85 -23.18
CA ALA A 35 -10.98 8.68 -24.32
C ALA A 35 -9.93 8.52 -25.44
N GLU A 36 -10.27 8.94 -26.65
CA GLU A 36 -9.38 8.91 -27.81
C GLU A 36 -8.27 9.98 -27.73
N ASP A 37 -8.46 11.00 -26.91
CA ASP A 37 -7.55 12.13 -26.75
C ASP A 37 -7.35 12.47 -25.26
N PRO A 38 -6.12 12.75 -24.80
CA PRO A 38 -5.83 13.02 -23.40
C PRO A 38 -6.46 14.30 -22.85
N TYR A 39 -6.69 15.32 -23.69
CA TYR A 39 -7.39 16.53 -23.26
C TYR A 39 -8.86 16.23 -23.01
N ILE A 40 -9.51 15.45 -23.89
CA ILE A 40 -10.89 14.99 -23.68
C ILE A 40 -11.00 14.15 -22.41
N ALA A 41 -10.03 13.26 -22.16
CA ALA A 41 -10.00 12.47 -20.92
C ALA A 41 -9.91 13.36 -19.67
N THR A 42 -9.09 14.41 -19.74
CA THR A 42 -8.92 15.37 -18.63
C THR A 42 -10.20 16.16 -18.38
N ASP A 43 -10.82 16.70 -19.42
CA ASP A 43 -12.08 17.45 -19.32
C ASP A 43 -13.19 16.55 -18.75
N ALA A 44 -13.28 15.30 -19.21
CA ALA A 44 -14.27 14.35 -18.72
C ALA A 44 -14.03 13.93 -17.25
N LEU A 45 -12.79 13.91 -16.77
CA LEU A 45 -12.50 13.66 -15.35
C LEU A 45 -13.06 14.79 -14.45
N GLU A 46 -13.03 16.04 -14.91
CA GLU A 46 -13.58 17.18 -14.15
C GLU A 46 -15.11 17.15 -14.02
N LEU A 47 -15.79 16.40 -14.89
CA LEU A 47 -17.24 16.24 -14.86
C LEU A 47 -17.71 15.13 -13.89
N ILE A 48 -16.78 14.35 -13.33
CA ILE A 48 -17.13 13.30 -12.38
C ILE A 48 -17.35 13.92 -11.00
N GLU A 49 -18.61 13.89 -10.55
CA GLU A 49 -18.98 14.23 -9.18
C GLU A 49 -19.03 12.95 -8.34
N VAL A 50 -18.39 12.99 -7.16
CA VAL A 50 -18.39 11.88 -6.20
C VAL A 50 -18.83 12.39 -4.84
N ASP A 51 -19.89 11.80 -4.32
CA ASP A 51 -20.40 12.09 -2.98
C ASP A 51 -19.70 11.21 -1.95
N TYR A 52 -19.15 11.83 -0.90
CA TYR A 52 -18.45 11.15 0.18
C TYR A 52 -19.12 11.38 1.53
N GLU A 53 -19.19 10.31 2.32
CA GLU A 53 -19.34 10.42 3.78
C GLU A 53 -17.93 10.47 4.41
N VAL A 54 -17.60 11.58 5.07
CA VAL A 54 -16.28 11.76 5.67
C VAL A 54 -16.17 10.96 6.96
N LEU A 55 -15.25 10.01 6.98
CA LEU A 55 -14.93 9.20 8.16
C LEU A 55 -13.75 9.80 8.94
N GLU A 56 -13.66 9.47 10.23
CA GLU A 56 -12.52 9.87 11.05
C GLU A 56 -11.24 9.19 10.55
N ALA A 57 -10.24 10.00 10.22
CA ALA A 57 -8.95 9.52 9.76
C ALA A 57 -8.04 9.15 10.94
N THR A 58 -7.32 8.03 10.81
CA THR A 58 -6.27 7.61 11.75
C THR A 58 -4.91 7.63 11.05
N VAL A 59 -3.91 8.23 11.70
CA VAL A 59 -2.57 8.40 11.12
C VAL A 59 -1.47 8.04 12.11
N GLY A 60 -0.41 7.44 11.58
CA GLY A 60 0.78 7.08 12.34
C GLY A 60 0.71 5.66 12.93
N ALA A 61 1.75 4.87 12.67
CA ALA A 61 1.75 3.44 12.98
C ALA A 61 1.43 3.10 14.45
N LYS A 62 1.96 3.87 15.41
CA LYS A 62 1.73 3.62 16.84
C LYS A 62 0.33 4.06 17.27
N ALA A 63 -0.05 5.29 16.96
CA ALA A 63 -1.32 5.88 17.37
C ALA A 63 -2.52 5.11 16.78
N THR A 64 -2.40 4.60 15.56
CA THR A 64 -3.48 3.86 14.87
C THR A 64 -3.76 2.48 15.47
N THR A 65 -2.84 1.93 16.28
CA THR A 65 -3.02 0.63 16.96
C THR A 65 -3.58 0.73 18.38
N GLU A 66 -3.84 1.94 18.86
CA GLU A 66 -4.45 2.17 20.18
C GLU A 66 -5.94 1.79 20.19
N ASP A 67 -6.45 1.40 21.35
CA ASP A 67 -7.85 0.98 21.50
C ASP A 67 -8.82 2.10 21.13
N GLY A 68 -9.89 1.75 20.41
CA GLY A 68 -10.95 2.68 20.02
C GLY A 68 -10.63 3.59 18.83
N LYS A 69 -9.48 3.39 18.15
CA LYS A 69 -9.18 4.11 16.92
C LYS A 69 -10.01 3.61 15.74
N PRO A 70 -10.33 4.47 14.76
CA PRO A 70 -10.99 4.06 13.52
C PRO A 70 -10.22 2.94 12.82
N LEU A 71 -10.94 1.94 12.29
CA LEU A 71 -10.35 0.87 11.50
C LEU A 71 -10.24 1.30 10.03
N VAL A 72 -9.03 1.19 9.47
CA VAL A 72 -8.79 1.44 8.04
C VAL A 72 -9.38 0.30 7.20
N HIS A 73 -9.22 -0.93 7.70
CA HIS A 73 -9.73 -2.16 7.13
C HIS A 73 -10.65 -2.80 8.17
N ASP A 74 -11.93 -2.92 7.86
CA ASP A 74 -12.95 -3.36 8.81
C ASP A 74 -12.75 -4.83 9.21
N GLU A 75 -12.10 -5.59 8.34
CA GLU A 75 -11.67 -6.97 8.50
C GLU A 75 -10.36 -7.13 9.31
N ILE A 76 -9.63 -6.04 9.60
CA ILE A 76 -8.35 -6.07 10.31
C ILE A 76 -8.48 -5.40 11.68
N GLU A 77 -8.59 -6.24 12.70
CA GLU A 77 -8.59 -5.80 14.09
C GLU A 77 -7.33 -4.98 14.45
N ASN A 78 -7.55 -3.90 15.22
CA ASN A 78 -6.53 -3.00 15.77
C ASN A 78 -5.57 -2.39 14.75
N ASN A 79 -5.91 -2.41 13.44
CA ASN A 79 -5.04 -1.94 12.36
C ASN A 79 -3.64 -2.62 12.33
N ILE A 80 -3.53 -3.86 12.83
CA ILE A 80 -2.28 -4.63 12.83
C ILE A 80 -2.33 -5.67 11.72
N SER A 81 -1.50 -5.50 10.68
CA SER A 81 -1.40 -6.45 9.56
C SER A 81 -0.66 -7.73 9.95
N PHE A 82 0.46 -7.63 10.68
CA PHE A 82 1.19 -8.79 11.21
C PHE A 82 2.07 -8.39 12.41
N LYS A 83 2.46 -9.38 13.22
CA LYS A 83 3.50 -9.25 14.25
C LYS A 83 4.59 -10.26 13.95
N TRP A 84 5.84 -9.81 13.88
CA TRP A 84 6.97 -10.67 13.58
C TRP A 84 8.19 -10.33 14.41
N GLY A 85 8.90 -11.36 14.84
CA GLY A 85 10.17 -11.27 15.53
C GLY A 85 11.15 -12.26 14.95
N LEU A 86 12.44 -11.92 15.04
CA LEU A 86 13.54 -12.77 14.62
C LEU A 86 14.60 -12.79 15.70
N GLY A 87 15.12 -13.96 16.01
CA GLY A 87 16.20 -14.16 16.99
C GLY A 87 15.73 -14.83 18.29
N ASP A 88 16.66 -14.91 19.24
CA ASP A 88 16.44 -15.49 20.57
C ASP A 88 16.11 -14.38 21.57
N ARG A 89 14.86 -14.36 22.03
CA ARG A 89 14.38 -13.36 22.96
C ARG A 89 14.96 -13.54 24.36
N GLU A 90 15.09 -14.77 24.84
CA GLU A 90 15.57 -15.05 26.20
C GLU A 90 17.05 -14.68 26.33
N ALA A 91 17.85 -15.02 25.32
CA ALA A 91 19.27 -14.63 25.29
C ALA A 91 19.43 -13.10 25.24
N CYS A 92 18.57 -12.40 24.49
CA CYS A 92 18.56 -10.95 24.40
C CYS A 92 18.19 -10.30 25.75
N ASP A 93 17.11 -10.74 26.38
CA ASP A 93 16.62 -10.21 27.66
C ASP A 93 17.68 -10.38 28.75
N LYS A 94 18.32 -11.56 28.82
CA LYS A 94 19.43 -11.82 29.77
C LYS A 94 20.63 -10.89 29.52
N ALA A 95 21.01 -10.68 28.26
CA ALA A 95 22.12 -9.79 27.92
C ALA A 95 21.82 -8.32 28.32
N PHE A 96 20.56 -7.89 28.25
CA PHE A 96 20.15 -6.56 28.72
C PHE A 96 20.14 -6.44 30.25
N GLU A 97 19.79 -7.51 30.99
CA GLU A 97 19.83 -7.52 32.46
C GLU A 97 21.27 -7.50 33.02
N GLU A 98 22.20 -8.16 32.33
CA GLU A 98 23.62 -8.24 32.74
C GLU A 98 24.47 -7.04 32.28
N ALA A 99 23.91 -6.12 31.47
CA ALA A 99 24.66 -5.01 30.90
C ALA A 99 24.99 -3.92 31.94
N ASP A 100 26.25 -3.48 31.99
CA ASP A 100 26.68 -2.37 32.85
C ASP A 100 25.96 -1.05 32.51
N HIS A 101 25.59 -0.87 31.24
CA HIS A 101 24.91 0.31 30.73
C HIS A 101 23.88 -0.05 29.65
N VAL A 102 22.66 0.47 29.81
CA VAL A 102 21.59 0.34 28.83
C VAL A 102 21.20 1.72 28.32
N VAL A 103 21.24 1.91 26.99
CA VAL A 103 20.79 3.14 26.33
C VAL A 103 19.57 2.82 25.49
N LYS A 104 18.52 3.64 25.66
CA LYS A 104 17.31 3.58 24.85
C LYS A 104 17.20 4.82 23.98
N LEU A 105 16.85 4.63 22.72
CA LEU A 105 16.61 5.71 21.77
C LEU A 105 15.33 5.43 20.98
N ASP A 106 14.46 6.43 20.89
CA ASP A 106 13.29 6.39 20.01
C ASP A 106 13.67 7.08 18.68
N LEU A 107 13.68 6.32 17.59
CA LEU A 107 14.03 6.78 16.25
C LEU A 107 12.81 6.75 15.33
N ILE A 108 12.61 7.82 14.55
CA ILE A 108 11.62 7.86 13.47
C ILE A 108 12.35 7.80 12.14
N ASN A 109 12.21 6.69 11.42
CA ASN A 109 12.61 6.61 10.03
C ASN A 109 11.54 7.28 9.17
N GLN A 110 11.88 8.41 8.56
CA GLN A 110 10.93 9.22 7.81
C GLN A 110 10.44 8.49 6.56
N ARG A 111 9.17 8.71 6.21
CA ARG A 111 8.63 8.24 4.93
C ARG A 111 9.28 9.03 3.80
N MET A 112 10.08 8.36 2.98
CA MET A 112 10.71 8.93 1.80
C MET A 112 10.09 8.34 0.54
N ILE A 113 10.02 9.13 -0.53
CA ILE A 113 9.64 8.69 -1.87
C ILE A 113 10.86 8.76 -2.79
N ALA A 114 11.03 7.76 -3.66
CA ALA A 114 12.23 7.61 -4.48
C ALA A 114 12.39 8.69 -5.57
N ASN A 115 11.32 9.46 -5.88
CA ASN A 115 11.30 10.53 -6.89
C ASN A 115 12.08 10.18 -8.17
N ALA A 116 11.72 9.06 -8.80
CA ALA A 116 12.29 8.70 -10.09
C ALA A 116 11.99 9.79 -11.12
N MET A 117 13.00 10.16 -11.92
CA MET A 117 12.87 11.21 -12.93
C MET A 117 11.90 10.85 -14.06
N GLU A 118 11.72 9.55 -14.31
CA GLU A 118 10.69 9.03 -15.21
C GLU A 118 9.52 8.57 -14.34
N PRO A 119 8.30 9.13 -14.52
CA PRO A 119 7.11 8.57 -13.87
C PRO A 119 6.91 7.13 -14.35
N GLY A 120 6.06 6.34 -13.68
CA GLY A 120 5.79 4.96 -14.09
C GLY A 120 4.53 4.84 -14.95
N PRO A 121 4.53 5.21 -16.24
CA PRO A 121 3.39 4.96 -17.11
C PRO A 121 3.24 3.47 -17.40
N VAL A 122 2.03 3.08 -17.75
CA VAL A 122 1.70 1.81 -18.42
C VAL A 122 1.11 2.19 -19.76
N LEU A 123 1.68 1.67 -20.85
CA LEU A 123 1.13 1.84 -22.19
C LEU A 123 0.61 0.47 -22.66
N PRO A 124 -0.72 0.28 -22.74
CA PRO A 124 -1.28 -0.89 -23.37
C PRO A 124 -1.12 -0.78 -24.88
N ASN A 125 -0.28 -1.66 -25.46
CA ASN A 125 -0.23 -1.84 -26.91
C ASN A 125 -1.28 -2.90 -27.27
N GLY A 126 -2.34 -2.47 -27.93
CA GLY A 126 -3.50 -3.31 -28.25
C GLY A 126 -3.16 -4.64 -28.94
N LEU A 127 -4.12 -5.57 -28.90
CA LEU A 127 -4.06 -6.93 -29.44
C LEU A 127 -3.23 -7.01 -30.73
N LEU A 128 -2.06 -7.66 -30.65
CA LEU A 128 -1.36 -8.09 -31.85
C LEU A 128 -2.27 -9.04 -32.64
N PRO A 129 -2.17 -9.13 -33.98
CA PRO A 129 -3.06 -9.92 -34.85
C PRO A 129 -3.21 -11.42 -34.51
N ARG A 130 -2.50 -11.93 -33.50
CA ARG A 130 -2.51 -13.30 -33.00
C ARG A 130 -3.19 -13.49 -31.63
N GLY A 131 -3.90 -12.50 -31.09
CA GLY A 131 -4.59 -12.63 -29.80
C GLY A 131 -3.65 -12.58 -28.59
N TYR A 132 -2.52 -11.90 -28.72
CA TYR A 132 -1.61 -11.61 -27.61
C TYR A 132 -1.78 -10.14 -27.21
N ASP A 133 -2.03 -9.90 -25.93
CA ASP A 133 -1.95 -8.58 -25.31
C ASP A 133 -0.49 -8.32 -24.91
N SER A 134 0.02 -7.13 -25.25
CA SER A 134 1.34 -6.67 -24.82
C SER A 134 1.19 -5.40 -24.00
N LEU A 135 1.86 -5.36 -22.84
CA LEU A 135 1.89 -4.21 -21.94
C LEU A 135 3.34 -3.75 -21.79
N ASP A 136 3.62 -2.51 -22.16
CA ASP A 136 4.88 -1.86 -21.83
C ASP A 136 4.71 -1.17 -20.46
N HIS A 137 5.48 -1.61 -19.47
CA HIS A 137 5.44 -1.06 -18.11
C HIS A 137 6.83 -1.02 -17.47
N GLN A 138 7.10 0.07 -16.76
CA GLN A 138 8.27 0.25 -15.88
C GLN A 138 8.14 -0.61 -14.61
N SER A 139 8.20 -1.93 -14.75
CA SER A 139 8.21 -2.88 -13.64
C SER A 139 9.61 -3.32 -13.28
N LYS A 140 9.95 -3.22 -11.99
CA LYS A 140 11.17 -3.86 -11.44
C LYS A 140 11.00 -5.38 -11.26
N SER A 141 9.82 -5.92 -11.54
CA SER A 141 9.47 -7.33 -11.40
C SER A 141 8.46 -7.76 -12.47
N ALA A 142 8.90 -7.76 -13.73
CA ALA A 142 8.06 -7.99 -14.92
C ALA A 142 7.32 -9.35 -14.98
N HIS A 143 7.56 -10.27 -14.04
CA HIS A 143 6.99 -11.62 -14.04
C HIS A 143 5.75 -11.80 -13.15
N TYR A 144 5.25 -10.76 -12.46
CA TYR A 144 4.05 -10.87 -11.63
C TYR A 144 2.79 -10.40 -12.39
N PRO A 145 1.88 -11.31 -12.78
CA PRO A 145 0.60 -10.93 -13.38
C PRO A 145 -0.38 -10.44 -12.31
N PHE A 146 -1.08 -9.33 -12.61
CA PHE A 146 -2.15 -8.73 -11.82
C PHE A 146 -3.43 -9.59 -11.85
N TRP A 147 -3.45 -10.76 -11.21
CA TRP A 147 -4.67 -11.51 -10.93
C TRP A 147 -4.52 -12.30 -9.62
N SER A 148 -5.29 -11.92 -8.60
CA SER A 148 -5.64 -12.72 -7.42
C SER A 148 -7.07 -12.41 -7.04
#